data_AF-A0A3D3TIW1-F1
#
_entry.id   AF-A0A3D3TIW1-F1
#
_cell.length_a   1.000
_cell.length_b   1.000
_cell.length_c   1.000
_cell.angle_alpha   90.00
_cell.angle_beta   90.00
_cell.angle_gamma   90.00
#
_symmetry.space_group_name_H-M   'P 1'
#
loop_
_entity.id
_entity.type
_entity.pdbx_description
1 polymer ?
#
loop_
_entity_poly.entity_id
_entity_poly.type
_entity_poly.pdbx_seq_one_letter_code
_entity_poly.pdbx_strand_id
1 'polypeptide(L)'
;MNKKTFLLLALSSIGISAASQTNEKPNFIIIFCDDLGYGDLGCFGHPTIRTPYLDKMSSEGQKWTSFYVSSAVSSPSRAGLLTGRLGVRTGMYGNTKEVLFPDSPEGLPEKETTIAAHLKQGGYTTACVGKWHVGHQPESMPLKNGFDYFYGLPYSNDMSRKEQVLRGNANYKYELPFYDQDKVLENDPDQTQFTKRLTEYAVEFINKQKDKPFFLYLAHPMPHIPLYSSEDFQNKSLRGKYGDAVEEIDWSVGQIIETLKRNNLADNTLVIFTSDNGPWLSYKTEGGSAGLLNDGKASTYEGGFRVPCVMWGGMLRQAVIPDQGSTLDLLPTLCDMAGIPLDKNKIYDGYSLKNTLLKAEESSRTIMPYFRGSGLYAYRSGKYKIHFITRPAYSSEGKTVLDKPLLFNIEEDPGEQYNISSQYPDITARLTEEAQIYLQSIPIKESIFDK
;
A
#
# COMPACT_ATOMS: atom_id res chain seq x y z
N MET A 1 27.65 -65.35 -47.55
CA MET A 1 27.15 -64.60 -46.38
C MET A 1 28.19 -63.56 -46.00
N ASN A 2 27.93 -62.27 -46.21
CA ASN A 2 28.18 -61.23 -45.21
C ASN A 2 27.70 -59.86 -45.72
N LYS A 3 26.90 -59.24 -44.84
CA LYS A 3 26.07 -58.07 -45.04
C LYS A 3 26.93 -56.81 -45.15
N LYS A 4 26.73 -56.01 -46.21
CA LYS A 4 27.12 -54.60 -46.21
C LYS A 4 25.94 -53.79 -45.71
N THR A 5 25.95 -53.45 -44.43
CA THR A 5 24.98 -52.53 -43.81
C THR A 5 25.44 -51.11 -44.09
N PHE A 6 24.71 -50.38 -44.92
CA PHE A 6 24.81 -48.93 -45.04
C PHE A 6 24.14 -48.31 -43.81
N LEU A 7 24.91 -47.63 -42.96
CA LEU A 7 24.37 -46.83 -41.86
C LEU A 7 24.14 -45.41 -42.39
N LEU A 8 22.89 -45.07 -42.73
CA LEU A 8 22.48 -43.68 -42.94
C LEU A 8 22.43 -43.00 -41.56
N LEU A 9 23.33 -42.05 -41.32
CA LEU A 9 23.16 -41.07 -40.25
C LEU A 9 22.07 -40.08 -40.69
N ALA A 10 20.85 -40.26 -40.18
CA ALA A 10 19.86 -39.20 -40.17
C ALA A 10 20.21 -38.25 -39.02
N LEU A 11 20.82 -37.10 -39.32
CA LEU A 11 20.86 -35.97 -38.40
C LEU A 11 19.45 -35.39 -38.30
N SER A 12 18.70 -35.83 -37.29
CA SER A 12 17.52 -35.11 -36.82
C SER A 12 17.99 -33.82 -36.13
N SER A 13 17.98 -32.72 -36.87
CA SER A 13 18.09 -31.38 -36.31
C SER A 13 16.86 -31.11 -35.45
N ILE A 14 16.97 -31.41 -34.16
CA ILE A 14 16.04 -30.92 -33.13
C ILE A 14 16.26 -29.41 -33.10
N GLY A 15 15.38 -28.68 -33.78
CA GLY A 15 15.25 -27.24 -33.63
C GLY A 15 14.83 -26.99 -32.19
N ILE A 16 15.80 -26.72 -31.32
CA ILE A 16 15.56 -26.02 -30.07
C ILE A 16 15.11 -24.63 -30.52
N SER A 17 13.79 -24.43 -30.63
CA SER A 17 13.24 -23.08 -30.55
C SER A 17 13.64 -22.57 -29.17
N ALA A 18 14.76 -21.87 -29.10
CA ALA A 18 14.98 -20.89 -28.06
C ALA A 18 13.77 -19.97 -28.16
N ALA A 19 12.82 -20.15 -27.25
CA ALA A 19 11.83 -19.12 -27.00
C ALA A 19 12.67 -17.86 -26.76
N SER A 20 12.59 -16.93 -27.71
CA SER A 20 13.09 -15.58 -27.52
C SER A 20 12.48 -15.14 -26.20
N GLN A 21 13.28 -15.09 -25.15
CA GLN A 21 12.92 -14.47 -23.90
C GLN A 21 12.83 -12.99 -24.25
N THR A 22 11.69 -12.61 -24.83
CA THR A 22 11.36 -11.21 -25.04
C THR A 22 11.48 -10.60 -23.66
N ASN A 23 12.39 -9.64 -23.56
CA ASN A 23 12.70 -8.91 -22.35
C ASN A 23 11.50 -7.99 -22.05
N GLU A 24 10.33 -8.60 -21.88
CA GLU A 24 9.05 -7.94 -21.75
C GLU A 24 8.97 -7.36 -20.36
N LYS A 25 8.92 -6.03 -20.31
CA LYS A 25 8.71 -5.26 -19.10
C LYS A 25 7.50 -5.83 -18.35
N PRO A 26 7.63 -6.16 -17.05
CA PRO A 26 6.53 -6.73 -16.30
C PRO A 26 5.41 -5.71 -16.08
N ASN A 27 4.17 -6.18 -16.02
CA ASN A 27 3.05 -5.36 -15.57
C ASN A 27 3.07 -5.22 -14.05
N PHE A 28 2.49 -4.13 -13.55
CA PHE A 28 2.41 -3.87 -12.13
C PHE A 28 0.98 -3.54 -11.72
N ILE A 29 0.48 -4.20 -10.68
CA ILE A 29 -0.80 -3.88 -10.05
C ILE A 29 -0.56 -3.68 -8.56
N ILE A 30 -0.99 -2.54 -8.04
CA ILE A 30 -1.10 -2.29 -6.60
C ILE A 30 -2.58 -2.22 -6.25
N ILE A 31 -3.05 -3.17 -5.45
CA ILE A 31 -4.37 -3.15 -4.81
C ILE A 31 -4.16 -2.58 -3.40
N PHE A 32 -4.73 -1.41 -3.15
CA PHE A 32 -4.46 -0.61 -1.96
C PHE A 32 -5.76 -0.31 -1.19
N CYS A 33 -5.91 -0.94 -0.02
CA CYS A 33 -7.10 -0.80 0.83
C CYS A 33 -6.97 0.35 1.83
N ASP A 34 -8.12 0.80 2.35
CA ASP A 34 -8.23 1.93 3.26
C ASP A 34 -8.70 1.47 4.65
N ASP A 35 -7.85 1.64 5.67
CA ASP A 35 -8.09 1.17 7.05
C ASP A 35 -8.23 -0.37 7.20
N LEU A 36 -7.61 -1.15 6.31
CA LEU A 36 -7.56 -2.61 6.44
C LEU A 36 -6.40 -3.02 7.35
N GLY A 37 -6.72 -3.61 8.50
CA GLY A 37 -5.77 -3.95 9.53
C GLY A 37 -5.00 -5.25 9.29
N TYR A 38 -3.85 -5.38 9.96
CA TYR A 38 -2.98 -6.55 9.86
C TYR A 38 -3.69 -7.86 10.15
N GLY A 39 -4.67 -7.85 11.06
CA GLY A 39 -5.39 -9.03 11.51
C GLY A 39 -6.71 -9.28 10.78
N ASP A 40 -7.00 -8.63 9.65
CA ASP A 40 -8.31 -8.71 8.97
C ASP A 40 -8.41 -9.79 7.88
N LEU A 41 -7.30 -10.40 7.47
CA LEU A 41 -7.27 -11.44 6.44
C LEU A 41 -7.16 -12.84 7.03
N GLY A 42 -7.79 -13.83 6.39
CA GLY A 42 -7.70 -15.25 6.79
C GLY A 42 -6.24 -15.72 6.85
N CYS A 43 -5.46 -15.43 5.81
CA CYS A 43 -4.04 -15.76 5.76
C CYS A 43 -3.17 -15.00 6.78
N PHE A 44 -3.69 -13.96 7.43
CA PHE A 44 -3.06 -13.27 8.57
C PHE A 44 -3.67 -13.64 9.93
N GLY A 45 -4.59 -14.61 9.96
CA GLY A 45 -5.15 -15.18 11.18
C GLY A 45 -6.51 -14.64 11.59
N HIS A 46 -7.20 -13.88 10.74
CA HIS A 46 -8.58 -13.47 11.05
C HIS A 46 -9.49 -14.71 11.14
N PRO A 47 -10.31 -14.86 12.20
CA PRO A 47 -11.04 -16.10 12.43
C PRO A 47 -12.33 -16.27 11.60
N THR A 48 -12.94 -15.18 11.12
CA THR A 48 -14.32 -15.24 10.58
C THR A 48 -14.60 -14.49 9.26
N ILE A 49 -13.92 -13.38 8.95
CA ILE A 49 -13.91 -12.77 7.60
C ILE A 49 -13.30 -13.79 6.63
N ARG A 50 -14.01 -14.07 5.54
CA ARG A 50 -13.58 -15.06 4.53
C ARG A 50 -12.85 -14.37 3.38
N THR A 51 -11.55 -14.60 3.26
CA THR A 51 -10.74 -14.05 2.17
C THR A 51 -10.08 -15.13 1.29
N PRO A 52 -10.85 -16.05 0.69
CA PRO A 52 -10.29 -17.19 -0.03
C PRO A 52 -9.37 -16.81 -1.21
N TYR A 53 -9.60 -15.69 -1.90
CA TYR A 53 -8.74 -15.28 -3.02
C TYR A 53 -7.40 -14.75 -2.53
N LEU A 54 -7.38 -13.95 -1.46
CA LEU A 54 -6.17 -13.47 -0.81
C LEU A 54 -5.41 -14.60 -0.10
N ASP A 55 -6.13 -15.56 0.48
CA ASP A 55 -5.52 -16.75 1.10
C ASP A 55 -4.82 -17.59 0.03
N LYS A 56 -5.45 -17.77 -1.13
CA LYS A 56 -4.85 -18.42 -2.29
C LYS A 56 -3.66 -17.62 -2.84
N MET A 57 -3.82 -16.30 -3.01
CA MET A 57 -2.74 -15.39 -3.45
C MET A 57 -1.51 -15.50 -2.54
N SER A 58 -1.73 -15.61 -1.24
CA SER A 58 -0.69 -15.80 -0.21
C SER A 58 0.00 -17.16 -0.33
N SER A 59 -0.76 -18.23 -0.60
CA SER A 59 -0.20 -19.58 -0.80
C SER A 59 0.55 -19.75 -2.12
N GLU A 60 0.17 -18.99 -3.16
CA GLU A 60 0.77 -19.06 -4.50
C GLU A 60 1.87 -18.02 -4.72
N GLY A 61 2.02 -17.06 -3.82
CA GLY A 61 2.98 -15.96 -3.89
C GLY A 61 3.75 -15.76 -2.59
N GLN A 62 3.97 -14.50 -2.22
CA GLN A 62 4.72 -14.11 -1.03
C GLN A 62 3.82 -13.44 0.00
N LYS A 63 3.81 -13.99 1.21
CA LYS A 63 3.20 -13.36 2.39
C LYS A 63 4.27 -12.60 3.16
N TRP A 64 4.17 -11.28 3.20
CA TRP A 64 5.08 -10.42 3.96
C TRP A 64 4.52 -10.20 5.35
N THR A 65 5.25 -10.66 6.36
CA THR A 65 4.81 -10.52 7.75
C THR A 65 5.28 -9.20 8.36
N SER A 66 6.35 -8.57 7.86
CA SER A 66 6.89 -7.31 8.38
C SER A 66 6.81 -6.18 7.34
N PHE A 67 5.61 -5.85 6.86
CA PHE A 67 5.41 -4.80 5.85
C PHE A 67 4.80 -3.52 6.45
N TYR A 68 5.40 -2.37 6.15
CA TYR A 68 5.12 -1.10 6.82
C TYR A 68 4.68 0.02 5.88
N VAL A 69 3.71 0.82 6.28
CA VAL A 69 3.34 2.06 5.59
C VAL A 69 4.22 3.23 6.03
N SER A 70 4.32 4.28 5.22
CA SER A 70 5.13 5.45 5.55
C SER A 70 4.50 6.41 6.57
N SER A 71 3.23 6.23 6.90
CA SER A 71 2.49 7.00 7.90
C SER A 71 1.25 6.23 8.36
N ALA A 72 0.81 6.40 9.60
CA ALA A 72 -0.38 5.74 10.14
C ALA A 72 -1.71 6.37 9.71
N VAL A 73 -1.73 7.23 8.69
CA VAL A 73 -2.94 7.85 8.14
C VAL A 73 -2.83 8.01 6.61
N SER A 74 -4.00 8.11 5.97
CA SER A 74 -4.20 7.93 4.52
C SER A 74 -3.36 8.84 3.60
N SER A 75 -3.59 10.16 3.56
CA SER A 75 -2.91 11.08 2.63
C SER A 75 -1.37 11.02 2.66
N PRO A 76 -0.70 11.10 3.82
CA PRO A 76 0.77 11.00 3.88
C PRO A 76 1.27 9.59 3.51
N SER A 77 0.51 8.54 3.80
CA SER A 77 0.86 7.18 3.42
C SER A 77 0.80 6.95 1.91
N ARG A 78 -0.30 7.39 1.27
CA ARG A 78 -0.46 7.37 -0.20
C ARG A 78 0.62 8.18 -0.90
N ALA A 79 0.95 9.36 -0.36
CA ALA A 79 2.05 10.17 -0.89
C ALA A 79 3.40 9.44 -0.79
N GLY A 80 3.66 8.76 0.33
CA GLY A 80 4.89 7.99 0.52
C GLY A 80 4.98 6.77 -0.40
N LEU A 81 3.88 6.04 -0.58
CA LEU A 81 3.79 4.97 -1.59
C LEU A 81 4.11 5.51 -2.98
N LEU A 82 3.44 6.60 -3.39
CA LEU A 82 3.54 7.12 -4.74
C LEU A 82 4.90 7.75 -5.03
N THR A 83 5.62 8.25 -4.04
CA THR A 83 6.88 8.99 -4.25
C THR A 83 8.12 8.30 -3.71
N GLY A 84 7.98 7.19 -2.98
CA GLY A 84 9.07 6.52 -2.28
C GLY A 84 9.76 7.42 -1.24
N ARG A 85 9.07 8.47 -0.75
CA ARG A 85 9.62 9.52 0.11
C ARG A 85 8.68 9.80 1.28
N LEU A 86 9.23 9.96 2.47
CA LEU A 86 8.47 10.29 3.67
C LEU A 86 7.74 11.63 3.54
N GLY A 87 6.59 11.76 4.20
CA GLY A 87 5.80 12.99 4.22
C GLY A 87 6.61 14.22 4.64
N VAL A 88 7.50 14.08 5.63
CA VAL A 88 8.40 15.16 6.07
C VAL A 88 9.36 15.67 4.99
N ARG A 89 9.67 14.88 3.96
CA ARG A 89 10.50 15.31 2.82
C ARG A 89 9.72 16.01 1.72
N THR A 90 8.41 15.77 1.65
CA THR A 90 7.55 16.31 0.59
C THR A 90 6.71 17.48 1.08
N GLY A 91 6.43 17.56 2.38
CA GLY A 91 5.43 18.44 2.99
C GLY A 91 4.06 17.77 3.11
N MET A 92 3.91 16.53 2.63
CA MET A 92 2.68 15.74 2.73
C MET A 92 2.54 15.11 4.11
N TYR A 93 2.33 15.93 5.13
CA TYR A 93 1.99 15.56 6.49
C TYR A 93 1.27 16.75 7.13
N GLY A 94 0.66 16.56 8.30
CA GLY A 94 0.22 17.69 9.11
C GLY A 94 0.35 17.45 10.61
N ASN A 95 0.56 18.55 11.33
CA ASN A 95 0.66 18.59 12.79
C ASN A 95 -0.71 18.82 13.43
N THR A 96 -1.62 19.49 12.71
CA THR A 96 -2.98 19.82 13.16
C THR A 96 -4.03 19.05 12.35
N LYS A 97 -3.95 19.11 11.00
CA LYS A 97 -4.77 18.30 10.10
C LYS A 97 -3.94 17.10 9.65
N GLU A 98 -4.28 15.89 10.08
CA GLU A 98 -3.47 14.68 9.79
C GLU A 98 -3.63 14.17 8.34
N VAL A 99 -4.70 14.57 7.64
CA VAL A 99 -5.01 14.23 6.23
C VAL A 99 -5.52 15.46 5.48
N LEU A 100 -5.55 15.37 4.15
CA LEU A 100 -6.15 16.40 3.29
C LEU A 100 -7.68 16.34 3.32
N PHE A 101 -8.33 17.47 3.13
CA PHE A 101 -9.78 17.63 3.12
C PHE A 101 -10.24 18.39 1.86
N PRO A 102 -11.55 18.46 1.59
CA PRO A 102 -12.08 19.24 0.46
C PRO A 102 -11.84 20.75 0.59
N ASP A 103 -11.44 21.24 1.77
CA ASP A 103 -11.03 22.63 2.01
C ASP A 103 -9.52 22.84 1.94
N SER A 104 -8.72 21.79 1.69
CA SER A 104 -7.27 21.90 1.63
C SER A 104 -6.83 22.72 0.41
N PRO A 105 -6.01 23.77 0.59
CA PRO A 105 -5.60 24.66 -0.49
C PRO A 105 -4.53 24.04 -1.40
N GLU A 106 -3.85 23.00 -0.94
CA GLU A 106 -2.72 22.38 -1.62
C GLU A 106 -2.86 20.84 -1.65
N GLY A 107 -1.99 20.21 -2.44
CA GLY A 107 -1.90 18.76 -2.59
C GLY A 107 -0.46 18.36 -2.92
N LEU A 108 -0.27 17.16 -3.46
CA LEU A 108 1.03 16.61 -3.82
C LEU A 108 1.83 17.67 -4.61
N PRO A 109 2.98 18.13 -4.09
CA PRO A 109 3.71 19.20 -4.75
C PRO A 109 4.20 18.78 -6.15
N GLU A 110 4.03 19.64 -7.15
CA GLU A 110 4.37 19.36 -8.56
C GLU A 110 5.82 18.90 -8.78
N LYS A 111 6.73 19.30 -7.90
CA LYS A 111 8.14 18.88 -7.94
C LYS A 111 8.36 17.42 -7.56
N GLU A 112 7.41 16.75 -6.92
CA GLU A 112 7.51 15.34 -6.59
C GLU A 112 7.21 14.48 -7.83
N THR A 113 7.78 13.29 -7.92
CA THR A 113 7.60 12.42 -9.10
C THR A 113 7.04 11.09 -8.61
N THR A 114 5.91 10.69 -9.18
CA THR A 114 5.20 9.49 -8.74
C THR A 114 5.74 8.23 -9.41
N ILE A 115 5.39 7.05 -8.87
CA ILE A 115 5.55 5.74 -9.52
C ILE A 115 5.01 5.80 -10.95
N ALA A 116 3.79 6.31 -11.13
CA ALA A 116 3.15 6.42 -12.44
C ALA A 116 3.96 7.29 -13.41
N ALA A 117 4.46 8.44 -12.95
CA ALA A 117 5.28 9.32 -13.79
C ALA A 117 6.59 8.66 -14.23
N HIS A 118 7.28 7.92 -13.34
CA HIS A 118 8.47 7.15 -13.71
C HIS A 118 8.14 6.02 -14.70
N LEU A 119 7.10 5.22 -14.42
CA LEU A 119 6.71 4.11 -15.29
C LEU A 119 6.25 4.59 -16.68
N LYS A 120 5.50 5.69 -16.74
CA LYS A 120 5.05 6.31 -18.00
C LYS A 120 6.22 6.76 -18.87
N GLN A 121 7.30 7.31 -18.28
CA GLN A 121 8.54 7.60 -19.03
C GLN A 121 9.18 6.32 -19.60
N GLY A 122 9.01 5.19 -18.92
CA GLY A 122 9.40 3.87 -19.40
C GLY A 122 8.44 3.23 -20.41
N GLY A 123 7.41 3.94 -20.89
CA GLY A 123 6.46 3.45 -21.89
C GLY A 123 5.30 2.62 -21.34
N TYR A 124 5.06 2.66 -20.03
CA TYR A 124 3.88 2.03 -19.43
C TYR A 124 2.62 2.86 -19.69
N THR A 125 1.50 2.18 -19.87
CA THR A 125 0.17 2.79 -19.73
C THR A 125 -0.25 2.73 -18.26
N THR A 126 -0.73 3.84 -17.71
CA THR A 126 -0.90 4.01 -16.26
C THR A 126 -2.33 4.38 -15.87
N ALA A 127 -2.90 3.71 -14.86
CA ALA A 127 -4.26 3.97 -14.39
C ALA A 127 -4.33 4.11 -12.86
N CYS A 128 -5.04 5.14 -12.40
CA CYS A 128 -5.44 5.32 -11.01
C CYS A 128 -6.95 5.05 -10.90
N VAL A 129 -7.33 4.03 -10.15
CA VAL A 129 -8.72 3.59 -10.00
C VAL A 129 -9.07 3.60 -8.52
N GLY A 130 -10.04 4.42 -8.11
CA GLY A 130 -10.49 4.57 -6.73
C GLY A 130 -9.96 5.83 -6.03
N LYS A 131 -9.61 5.72 -4.75
CA LYS A 131 -9.29 6.86 -3.87
C LYS A 131 -7.87 7.39 -4.11
N TRP A 132 -7.78 8.65 -4.52
CA TRP A 132 -6.53 9.37 -4.74
C TRP A 132 -5.92 9.94 -3.44
N HIS A 133 -6.60 10.91 -2.83
CA HIS A 133 -6.35 11.46 -1.49
C HIS A 133 -4.95 12.03 -1.21
N VAL A 134 -4.24 12.46 -2.27
CA VAL A 134 -3.01 13.26 -2.15
C VAL A 134 -3.19 14.67 -2.72
N GLY A 135 -4.43 15.16 -2.83
CA GLY A 135 -4.75 16.51 -3.30
C GLY A 135 -5.82 16.51 -4.39
N HIS A 136 -6.66 17.53 -4.37
CA HIS A 136 -7.77 17.69 -5.33
C HIS A 136 -7.68 18.97 -6.17
N GLN A 137 -6.64 19.80 -5.92
CA GLN A 137 -6.34 20.93 -6.78
C GLN A 137 -5.92 20.44 -8.17
N PRO A 138 -6.19 21.19 -9.26
CA PRO A 138 -5.94 20.75 -10.63
C PRO A 138 -4.56 20.11 -10.85
N GLU A 139 -3.49 20.73 -10.33
CA GLU A 139 -2.11 20.23 -10.51
C GLU A 139 -1.76 19.02 -9.63
N SER A 140 -2.55 18.75 -8.59
CA SER A 140 -2.37 17.59 -7.71
C SER A 140 -3.21 16.38 -8.13
N MET A 141 -4.07 16.49 -9.16
CA MET A 141 -4.93 15.40 -9.62
C MET A 141 -4.13 14.29 -10.34
N PRO A 142 -4.64 13.04 -10.38
CA PRO A 142 -3.89 11.89 -10.93
C PRO A 142 -3.36 12.09 -12.35
N LEU A 143 -4.18 12.68 -13.24
CA LEU A 143 -3.82 12.91 -14.65
C LEU A 143 -2.64 13.89 -14.83
N LYS A 144 -2.40 14.76 -13.84
CA LYS A 144 -1.23 15.65 -13.79
C LYS A 144 -0.01 14.99 -13.14
N ASN A 145 -0.22 13.88 -12.45
CA ASN A 145 0.77 13.19 -11.64
C ASN A 145 1.14 11.81 -12.22
N GLY A 146 1.19 11.74 -13.56
CA GLY A 146 1.75 10.61 -14.29
C GLY A 146 0.75 9.55 -14.74
N PHE A 147 -0.53 9.63 -14.34
CA PHE A 147 -1.55 8.68 -14.79
C PHE A 147 -2.16 9.05 -16.16
N ASP A 148 -2.42 8.07 -17.01
CA ASP A 148 -3.15 8.23 -18.28
C ASP A 148 -4.67 8.12 -18.09
N TYR A 149 -5.07 7.35 -17.08
CA TYR A 149 -6.47 7.11 -16.73
C TYR A 149 -6.74 7.41 -15.26
N PHE A 150 -7.86 8.07 -14.99
CA PHE A 150 -8.40 8.24 -13.65
C PHE A 150 -9.88 7.87 -13.59
N TYR A 151 -10.26 7.02 -12.65
CA TYR A 151 -11.65 6.69 -12.38
C TYR A 151 -11.84 6.51 -10.87
N GLY A 152 -12.45 7.48 -10.19
CA GLY A 152 -12.60 7.39 -8.72
C GLY A 152 -12.74 8.72 -8.00
N LEU A 153 -12.23 8.76 -6.77
CA LEU A 153 -12.49 9.80 -5.78
C LEU A 153 -11.24 10.64 -5.51
N PRO A 154 -11.33 11.98 -5.45
CA PRO A 154 -10.17 12.82 -5.13
C PRO A 154 -9.78 12.74 -3.64
N TYR A 155 -10.72 12.40 -2.76
CA TYR A 155 -10.53 12.33 -1.31
C TYR A 155 -11.41 11.25 -0.67
N SER A 156 -11.42 11.19 0.66
CA SER A 156 -12.07 10.13 1.43
C SER A 156 -13.60 10.09 1.25
N ASN A 157 -14.17 8.89 1.30
CA ASN A 157 -15.59 8.65 1.04
C ASN A 157 -16.53 9.21 2.12
N ASP A 158 -16.01 9.41 3.35
CA ASP A 158 -16.72 10.07 4.45
C ASP A 158 -16.75 11.60 4.31
N MET A 159 -15.97 12.19 3.42
CA MET A 159 -15.98 13.63 3.12
C MET A 159 -17.10 13.99 2.13
N SER A 160 -18.22 13.27 2.22
CA SER A 160 -19.45 13.46 1.46
C SER A 160 -20.44 14.27 2.29
N ARG A 161 -21.15 15.21 1.65
CA ARG A 161 -22.21 15.98 2.30
C ARG A 161 -23.31 15.06 2.81
N LYS A 162 -23.76 14.12 1.97
CA LYS A 162 -24.74 13.10 2.35
C LYS A 162 -24.33 12.38 3.65
N GLU A 163 -23.09 11.89 3.72
CA GLU A 163 -22.59 11.15 4.88
C GLU A 163 -22.41 12.03 6.13
N GLN A 164 -21.88 13.24 5.96
CA GLN A 164 -21.67 14.17 7.06
C GLN A 164 -22.99 14.66 7.66
N VAL A 165 -24.02 14.88 6.83
CA VAL A 165 -25.38 15.21 7.30
C VAL A 165 -25.97 14.06 8.12
N LEU A 166 -25.83 12.81 7.66
CA LEU A 166 -26.29 11.63 8.41
C LEU A 166 -25.58 11.48 9.77
N ARG A 167 -24.34 11.98 9.89
CA ARG A 167 -23.56 12.02 11.14
C ARG A 167 -23.83 13.25 12.01
N GLY A 168 -24.81 14.08 11.64
CA GLY A 168 -25.22 15.26 12.42
C GLY A 168 -24.50 16.55 12.05
N ASN A 169 -23.63 16.56 11.04
CA ASN A 169 -22.97 17.77 10.55
C ASN A 169 -23.81 18.42 9.42
N ALA A 170 -24.96 18.99 9.80
CA ALA A 170 -25.94 19.56 8.87
C ALA A 170 -25.39 20.70 7.99
N ASN A 171 -24.30 21.34 8.41
CA ASN A 171 -23.68 22.48 7.71
C ASN A 171 -22.50 22.08 6.82
N TYR A 172 -22.18 20.78 6.70
CA TYR A 172 -21.13 20.33 5.79
C TYR A 172 -21.53 20.62 4.33
N LYS A 173 -20.67 21.36 3.62
CA LYS A 173 -21.01 21.92 2.30
C LYS A 173 -20.37 21.19 1.11
N TYR A 174 -19.45 20.26 1.36
CA TYR A 174 -18.68 19.60 0.31
C TYR A 174 -19.36 18.30 -0.09
N GLU A 175 -19.74 18.18 -1.36
CA GLU A 175 -20.20 16.92 -1.95
C GLU A 175 -18.97 16.07 -2.33
N LEU A 176 -19.12 14.75 -2.35
CA LEU A 176 -18.08 13.83 -2.81
C LEU A 176 -18.18 13.62 -4.33
N PRO A 177 -17.32 14.21 -5.16
CA PRO A 177 -17.33 13.98 -6.59
C PRO A 177 -16.71 12.62 -6.94
N PHE A 178 -17.30 11.94 -7.92
CA PHE A 178 -16.73 10.77 -8.56
C PHE A 178 -16.32 11.14 -9.98
N TYR A 179 -15.07 10.89 -10.35
CA TYR A 179 -14.50 11.26 -11.64
C TYR A 179 -14.43 10.08 -12.60
N ASP A 180 -14.62 10.39 -13.88
CA ASP A 180 -14.12 9.62 -15.01
C ASP A 180 -13.26 10.57 -15.87
N GLN A 181 -11.96 10.27 -15.93
CA GLN A 181 -10.93 11.16 -16.43
C GLN A 181 -10.92 12.53 -15.73
N ASP A 182 -11.10 13.61 -16.48
CA ASP A 182 -11.11 14.99 -15.99
C ASP A 182 -12.52 15.52 -15.70
N LYS A 183 -13.55 14.67 -15.82
CA LYS A 183 -14.95 15.05 -15.63
C LYS A 183 -15.53 14.43 -14.37
N VAL A 184 -16.27 15.24 -13.62
CA VAL A 184 -17.14 14.75 -12.56
C VAL A 184 -18.33 14.03 -13.21
N LEU A 185 -18.43 12.73 -12.96
CA LEU A 185 -19.52 11.88 -13.45
C LEU A 185 -20.78 12.07 -12.58
N GLU A 186 -20.58 12.19 -11.27
CA GLU A 186 -21.65 12.33 -10.27
C GLU A 186 -21.09 12.90 -8.95
N ASN A 187 -21.97 13.46 -8.13
CA ASN A 187 -21.68 13.94 -6.78
C ASN A 187 -22.48 13.13 -5.75
N ASP A 188 -21.87 12.86 -4.59
CA ASP A 188 -22.42 11.99 -3.54
C ASP A 188 -22.95 10.65 -4.10
N PRO A 189 -22.10 9.90 -4.84
CA PRO A 189 -22.48 8.65 -5.49
C PRO A 189 -22.98 7.58 -4.51
N ASP A 190 -23.70 6.60 -5.04
CA ASP A 190 -24.04 5.39 -4.28
C ASP A 190 -22.79 4.55 -3.96
N GLN A 191 -22.35 4.65 -2.72
CA GLN A 191 -21.14 3.98 -2.24
C GLN A 191 -21.27 2.44 -2.18
N THR A 192 -22.49 1.87 -2.22
CA THR A 192 -22.70 0.41 -2.29
C THR A 192 -22.13 -0.20 -3.57
N GLN A 193 -21.91 0.62 -4.60
CA GLN A 193 -21.39 0.17 -5.89
C GLN A 193 -19.89 0.43 -6.07
N PHE A 194 -19.21 1.01 -5.08
CA PHE A 194 -17.81 1.41 -5.23
C PHE A 194 -16.89 0.23 -5.57
N THR A 195 -16.80 -0.78 -4.70
CA THR A 195 -15.88 -1.92 -4.91
C THR A 195 -16.15 -2.60 -6.26
N LYS A 196 -17.42 -2.84 -6.59
CA LYS A 196 -17.83 -3.41 -7.87
C LYS A 196 -17.41 -2.56 -9.08
N ARG A 197 -17.77 -1.27 -9.12
CA ARG A 197 -17.46 -0.38 -10.25
C ARG A 197 -15.95 -0.21 -10.47
N LEU A 198 -15.20 -0.07 -9.38
CA LEU A 198 -13.74 0.03 -9.45
C LEU A 198 -13.12 -1.27 -9.97
N THR A 199 -13.66 -2.42 -9.56
CA THR A 199 -13.23 -3.74 -10.06
C THR A 199 -13.54 -3.91 -11.55
N GLU A 200 -14.75 -3.57 -11.99
CA GLU A 200 -15.16 -3.65 -13.39
C GLU A 200 -14.29 -2.77 -14.28
N TYR A 201 -14.01 -1.53 -13.87
CA TYR A 201 -13.10 -0.63 -14.59
C TYR A 201 -11.68 -1.19 -14.66
N ALA A 202 -11.17 -1.74 -13.56
CA ALA A 202 -9.85 -2.36 -13.51
C ALA A 202 -9.74 -3.58 -14.45
N VAL A 203 -10.77 -4.44 -14.48
CA VAL A 203 -10.85 -5.57 -15.40
C VAL A 203 -10.89 -5.10 -16.86
N GLU A 204 -11.69 -4.08 -17.17
CA GLU A 204 -11.75 -3.49 -18.51
C GLU A 204 -10.38 -2.92 -18.93
N PHE A 205 -9.71 -2.20 -18.03
CA PHE A 205 -8.37 -1.66 -18.26
C PHE A 205 -7.37 -2.77 -18.60
N ILE A 206 -7.30 -3.83 -17.80
CA ILE A 206 -6.39 -4.97 -18.04
C ILE A 206 -6.67 -5.60 -19.41
N ASN A 207 -7.94 -5.82 -19.76
CA ASN A 207 -8.31 -6.40 -21.06
C ASN A 207 -7.88 -5.50 -22.24
N LYS A 208 -7.95 -4.18 -22.09
CA LYS A 208 -7.52 -3.21 -23.11
C LYS A 208 -5.99 -3.10 -23.23
N GLN A 209 -5.26 -3.29 -22.13
CA GLN A 209 -3.80 -3.12 -22.10
C GLN A 209 -3.02 -4.44 -22.23
N LYS A 210 -3.67 -5.57 -22.50
CA LYS A 210 -3.00 -6.88 -22.56
C LYS A 210 -1.80 -6.98 -23.52
N ASP A 211 -1.71 -6.10 -24.51
CA ASP A 211 -0.62 -6.07 -25.51
C ASP A 211 0.47 -5.03 -25.19
N LYS A 212 0.42 -4.36 -24.03
CA LYS A 212 1.36 -3.31 -23.61
C LYS A 212 1.69 -3.41 -22.10
N PRO A 213 2.89 -3.01 -21.66
CA PRO A 213 3.18 -2.92 -20.24
C PRO A 213 2.26 -1.89 -19.57
N PHE A 214 1.67 -2.25 -18.44
CA PHE A 214 0.79 -1.35 -17.70
C PHE A 214 1.07 -1.30 -16.19
N PHE A 215 0.67 -0.17 -15.61
CA PHE A 215 0.62 0.05 -14.17
C PHE A 215 -0.80 0.40 -13.75
N LEU A 216 -1.36 -0.41 -12.86
CA LEU A 216 -2.68 -0.17 -12.26
C LEU A 216 -2.52 0.08 -10.76
N TYR A 217 -2.90 1.27 -10.31
CA TYR A 217 -3.09 1.59 -8.91
C TYR A 217 -4.60 1.53 -8.59
N LEU A 218 -5.05 0.38 -8.07
CA LEU A 218 -6.42 0.13 -7.65
C LEU A 218 -6.55 0.40 -6.15
N ALA A 219 -6.96 1.61 -5.82
CA ALA A 219 -7.05 2.11 -4.46
C ALA A 219 -8.50 2.07 -3.95
N HIS A 220 -8.92 0.95 -3.39
CA HIS A 220 -10.28 0.81 -2.85
C HIS A 220 -10.50 1.82 -1.70
N PRO A 221 -11.60 2.61 -1.70
CA PRO A 221 -11.98 3.43 -0.55
C PRO A 221 -12.52 2.60 0.60
N MET A 222 -12.84 1.33 0.38
CA MET A 222 -13.25 0.37 1.41
C MET A 222 -12.00 -0.33 2.01
N PRO A 223 -12.08 -0.82 3.26
CA PRO A 223 -13.20 -0.77 4.20
C PRO A 223 -13.27 0.51 5.07
N HIS A 224 -12.82 1.68 4.58
CA HIS A 224 -12.94 2.91 5.34
C HIS A 224 -14.41 3.28 5.57
N ILE A 225 -14.68 3.68 6.80
CA ILE A 225 -15.99 4.12 7.27
C ILE A 225 -16.44 5.40 6.52
N PRO A 226 -17.71 5.55 6.11
CA PRO A 226 -18.84 4.64 6.26
C PRO A 226 -18.70 3.36 5.41
N LEU A 227 -19.12 2.25 6.00
CA LEU A 227 -19.00 0.93 5.39
C LEU A 227 -20.13 0.67 4.40
N TYR A 228 -19.75 0.33 3.18
CA TYR A 228 -20.67 -0.09 2.13
C TYR A 228 -20.13 -1.32 1.41
N SER A 229 -21.06 -2.14 0.96
CA SER A 229 -20.81 -3.27 0.07
C SER A 229 -21.99 -3.42 -0.89
N SER A 230 -21.78 -4.12 -2.00
CA SER A 230 -22.85 -4.43 -2.95
C SER A 230 -23.82 -5.48 -2.39
N GLU A 231 -25.02 -5.57 -2.99
CA GLU A 231 -26.12 -6.43 -2.52
C GLU A 231 -25.70 -7.90 -2.31
N ASP A 232 -24.81 -8.41 -3.17
CA ASP A 232 -24.30 -9.79 -3.08
C ASP A 232 -23.53 -10.07 -1.78
N PHE A 233 -22.95 -9.03 -1.18
CA PHE A 233 -22.10 -9.10 0.01
C PHE A 233 -22.74 -8.54 1.28
N GLN A 234 -23.81 -7.73 1.17
CA GLN A 234 -24.46 -7.14 2.32
C GLN A 234 -25.02 -8.20 3.28
N ASN A 235 -24.65 -8.08 4.56
CA ASN A 235 -25.05 -8.93 5.67
C ASN A 235 -24.69 -10.41 5.46
N LYS A 236 -23.54 -10.71 4.85
CA LYS A 236 -23.08 -12.09 4.57
C LYS A 236 -21.90 -12.51 5.45
N SER A 237 -21.06 -11.57 5.82
CA SER A 237 -19.91 -11.83 6.66
C SER A 237 -20.31 -12.00 8.11
N LEU A 238 -19.68 -12.96 8.78
CA LEU A 238 -19.81 -13.14 10.22
C LEU A 238 -19.24 -11.95 11.02
N ARG A 239 -18.45 -11.07 10.37
CA ARG A 239 -17.89 -9.86 10.97
C ARG A 239 -18.73 -8.60 10.69
N GLY A 240 -19.97 -8.77 10.24
CA GLY A 240 -20.90 -7.68 9.94
C GLY A 240 -20.42 -6.83 8.75
N LYS A 241 -20.87 -5.58 8.69
CA LYS A 241 -20.62 -4.67 7.54
C LYS A 241 -19.14 -4.49 7.20
N TYR A 242 -18.27 -4.50 8.20
CA TYR A 242 -16.83 -4.40 7.96
C TYR A 242 -16.33 -5.62 7.18
N GLY A 243 -16.73 -6.81 7.65
CA GLY A 243 -16.45 -8.05 6.95
C GLY A 243 -17.07 -8.12 5.56
N ASP A 244 -18.30 -7.63 5.37
CA ASP A 244 -18.94 -7.59 4.05
C ASP A 244 -18.08 -6.80 3.04
N ALA A 245 -17.56 -5.64 3.45
CA ALA A 245 -16.67 -4.83 2.61
C ALA A 245 -15.35 -5.53 2.31
N VAL A 246 -14.74 -6.21 3.30
CA VAL A 246 -13.49 -6.96 3.11
C VAL A 246 -13.70 -8.19 2.22
N GLU A 247 -14.81 -8.93 2.37
CA GLU A 247 -15.14 -10.08 1.52
C GLU A 247 -15.41 -9.66 0.06
N GLU A 248 -15.97 -8.47 -0.17
CA GLU A 248 -16.13 -7.92 -1.53
C GLU A 248 -14.79 -7.48 -2.14
N ILE A 249 -13.87 -6.93 -1.33
CA ILE A 249 -12.49 -6.65 -1.77
C ILE A 249 -11.78 -7.96 -2.14
N ASP A 250 -11.96 -9.04 -1.37
CA ASP A 250 -11.41 -10.34 -1.71
C ASP A 250 -11.96 -10.87 -3.06
N TRP A 251 -13.26 -10.70 -3.31
CA TRP A 251 -13.84 -10.98 -4.62
C TRP A 251 -13.21 -10.13 -5.74
N SER A 252 -12.97 -8.84 -5.49
CA SER A 252 -12.27 -7.94 -6.42
C SER A 252 -10.89 -8.49 -6.80
N VAL A 253 -10.10 -8.94 -5.82
CA VAL A 253 -8.80 -9.59 -6.03
C VAL A 253 -8.95 -10.81 -6.94
N GLY A 254 -9.96 -11.66 -6.68
CA GLY A 254 -10.29 -12.79 -7.54
C GLY A 254 -10.55 -12.39 -9.00
N GLN A 255 -11.32 -11.33 -9.23
CA GLN A 255 -11.61 -10.84 -10.59
C GLN A 255 -10.35 -10.36 -11.32
N ILE A 256 -9.44 -9.67 -10.61
CA ILE A 256 -8.16 -9.21 -11.19
C ILE A 256 -7.29 -10.41 -11.58
N ILE A 257 -7.07 -11.35 -10.66
CA ILE A 257 -6.21 -12.52 -10.88
C ILE A 257 -6.73 -13.39 -12.03
N GLU A 258 -8.04 -13.67 -12.07
CA GLU A 258 -8.63 -14.47 -13.14
C GLU A 258 -8.64 -13.73 -14.49
N THR A 259 -8.68 -12.40 -14.49
CA THR A 259 -8.51 -11.61 -15.72
C THR A 259 -7.09 -11.68 -16.24
N LEU A 260 -6.08 -11.63 -15.37
CA LEU A 260 -4.68 -11.81 -15.76
C LEU A 260 -4.44 -13.20 -16.36
N LYS A 261 -4.97 -14.25 -15.73
CA LYS A 261 -4.85 -15.63 -16.24
C LYS A 261 -5.52 -15.78 -17.61
N ARG A 262 -6.74 -15.28 -17.79
CA ARG A 262 -7.45 -15.34 -19.08
C ARG A 262 -6.72 -14.64 -20.22
N ASN A 263 -5.95 -13.60 -19.91
CA ASN A 263 -5.15 -12.86 -20.89
C ASN A 263 -3.70 -13.36 -21.00
N ASN A 264 -3.33 -14.47 -20.33
CA ASN A 264 -1.96 -14.98 -20.27
C ASN A 264 -0.92 -13.97 -19.72
N LEU A 265 -1.35 -13.10 -18.80
CA LEU A 265 -0.51 -12.06 -18.19
C LEU A 265 0.04 -12.47 -16.81
N ALA A 266 -0.42 -13.58 -16.25
CA ALA A 266 -0.10 -14.03 -14.89
C ALA A 266 1.43 -14.18 -14.65
N ASP A 267 2.16 -14.68 -15.63
CA ASP A 267 3.60 -14.94 -15.48
C ASP A 267 4.45 -13.66 -15.52
N ASN A 268 3.93 -12.60 -16.16
CA ASN A 268 4.64 -11.34 -16.35
C ASN A 268 3.94 -10.15 -15.64
N THR A 269 3.19 -10.41 -14.57
CA THR A 269 2.53 -9.36 -13.78
C THR A 269 2.86 -9.54 -12.31
N LEU A 270 3.36 -8.47 -11.67
CA LEU A 270 3.47 -8.40 -10.22
C LEU A 270 2.23 -7.70 -9.64
N VAL A 271 1.44 -8.45 -8.86
CA VAL A 271 0.28 -7.96 -8.11
C VAL A 271 0.66 -7.83 -6.64
N ILE A 272 0.45 -6.65 -6.06
CA ILE A 272 0.74 -6.33 -4.67
C ILE A 272 -0.58 -5.94 -4.00
N PHE A 273 -0.99 -6.66 -2.96
CA PHE A 273 -2.11 -6.32 -2.10
C PHE A 273 -1.59 -5.80 -0.75
N THR A 274 -2.04 -4.62 -0.32
CA THR A 274 -1.71 -4.05 1.00
C THR A 274 -2.70 -2.94 1.39
N SER A 275 -2.54 -2.33 2.58
CA SER A 275 -3.35 -1.18 3.03
C SER A 275 -2.52 0.10 3.23
N ASP A 276 -3.19 1.25 3.34
CA ASP A 276 -2.60 2.57 3.55
C ASP A 276 -2.22 2.86 5.00
N ASN A 277 -2.89 2.24 5.97
CA ASN A 277 -2.53 2.31 7.38
C ASN A 277 -3.20 1.19 8.17
N GLY A 278 -2.90 1.13 9.47
CA GLY A 278 -3.62 0.28 10.42
C GLY A 278 -5.14 0.51 10.47
N PRO A 279 -5.88 -0.36 11.18
CA PRO A 279 -7.33 -0.29 11.25
C PRO A 279 -7.78 0.86 12.15
N TRP A 280 -8.97 1.40 11.87
CA TRP A 280 -9.56 2.47 12.68
C TRP A 280 -10.30 1.91 13.91
N LEU A 281 -9.54 1.53 14.94
CA LEU A 281 -10.05 0.86 16.14
C LEU A 281 -11.14 1.62 16.90
N SER A 282 -11.20 2.96 16.78
CA SER A 282 -12.23 3.80 17.41
C SER A 282 -13.65 3.48 16.95
N TYR A 283 -13.81 2.90 15.75
CA TYR A 283 -15.10 2.41 15.25
C TYR A 283 -15.46 1.01 15.74
N LYS A 284 -14.66 0.43 16.65
CA LYS A 284 -14.95 -0.83 17.36
C LYS A 284 -15.28 -1.96 16.38
N THR A 285 -16.50 -2.49 16.42
CA THR A 285 -16.96 -3.58 15.56
C THR A 285 -17.10 -3.16 14.10
N GLU A 286 -17.17 -1.87 13.80
CA GLU A 286 -17.16 -1.33 12.44
C GLU A 286 -15.75 -0.92 11.98
N GLY A 287 -14.73 -1.03 12.85
CA GLY A 287 -13.33 -0.95 12.46
C GLY A 287 -12.72 -2.35 12.24
N GLY A 288 -11.57 -2.37 11.59
CA GLY A 288 -10.75 -3.57 11.42
C GLY A 288 -10.02 -4.03 12.67
N SER A 289 -9.12 -4.98 12.50
CA SER A 289 -8.36 -5.65 13.55
C SER A 289 -6.86 -5.49 13.34
N ALA A 290 -6.15 -5.03 14.37
CA ALA A 290 -4.68 -5.02 14.37
C ALA A 290 -4.10 -6.42 14.61
N GLY A 291 -4.96 -7.42 14.87
CA GLY A 291 -4.55 -8.76 15.26
C GLY A 291 -3.83 -8.72 16.60
N LEU A 292 -2.59 -9.19 16.59
CA LEU A 292 -1.71 -9.24 17.76
C LEU A 292 -0.93 -7.93 18.02
N LEU A 293 -1.01 -6.97 17.08
CA LEU A 293 -0.23 -5.74 17.13
C LEU A 293 -0.89 -4.70 18.03
N ASN A 294 -0.07 -3.84 18.62
CA ASN A 294 -0.57 -2.77 19.49
C ASN A 294 -1.15 -1.60 18.69
N ASP A 295 -2.32 -1.13 19.12
CA ASP A 295 -3.02 0.05 18.62
C ASP A 295 -3.39 0.01 17.11
N GLY A 296 -3.79 1.14 16.52
CA GLY A 296 -4.27 1.21 15.13
C GLY A 296 -3.96 2.54 14.44
N LYS A 297 -4.81 2.90 13.46
CA LYS A 297 -4.73 4.15 12.67
C LYS A 297 -4.40 5.37 13.55
N ALA A 298 -3.55 6.25 13.02
CA ALA A 298 -2.97 7.41 13.69
C ALA A 298 -1.97 7.13 14.82
N SER A 299 -1.71 5.87 15.18
CA SER A 299 -0.70 5.51 16.18
C SER A 299 0.68 5.22 15.56
N THR A 300 1.74 5.34 16.38
CA THR A 300 3.11 4.93 15.99
C THR A 300 3.53 3.58 16.58
N TYR A 301 2.61 2.91 17.28
CA TYR A 301 2.71 1.48 17.57
C TYR A 301 2.56 0.64 16.30
N GLU A 302 2.92 -0.64 16.39
CA GLU A 302 2.98 -1.56 15.24
C GLU A 302 1.65 -1.64 14.50
N GLY A 303 0.52 -1.66 15.21
CA GLY A 303 -0.80 -1.78 14.58
C GLY A 303 -1.23 -0.56 13.78
N GLY A 304 -0.55 0.59 13.90
CA GLY A 304 -0.78 1.77 13.06
C GLY A 304 0.00 1.78 11.75
N PHE A 305 1.18 1.14 11.73
CA PHE A 305 2.13 1.19 10.60
C PHE A 305 2.29 -0.16 9.88
N ARG A 306 2.18 -1.28 10.58
CA ARG A 306 2.34 -2.62 10.00
C ARG A 306 1.00 -3.09 9.44
N VAL A 307 0.98 -3.38 8.15
CA VAL A 307 -0.22 -3.71 7.38
C VAL A 307 -0.04 -5.07 6.72
N PRO A 308 -1.12 -5.80 6.38
CA PRO A 308 -0.96 -7.08 5.72
C PRO A 308 -0.46 -6.82 4.30
N CYS A 309 0.52 -7.60 3.83
CA CYS A 309 0.98 -7.53 2.46
C CYS A 309 1.14 -8.92 1.84
N VAL A 310 0.52 -9.08 0.67
CA VAL A 310 0.62 -10.28 -0.15
C VAL A 310 1.04 -9.87 -1.56
N MET A 311 2.04 -10.55 -2.12
CA MET A 311 2.51 -10.29 -3.47
C MET A 311 2.40 -11.56 -4.32
N TRP A 312 1.97 -11.46 -5.57
CA TRP A 312 1.71 -12.61 -6.45
C TRP A 312 2.10 -12.30 -7.89
N GLY A 313 2.49 -13.34 -8.63
CA GLY A 313 2.88 -13.30 -10.04
C GLY A 313 3.81 -14.46 -10.36
N GLY A 314 3.80 -14.98 -11.59
CA GLY A 314 4.61 -16.16 -11.95
C GLY A 314 6.14 -15.94 -11.86
N MET A 315 6.58 -14.70 -11.74
CA MET A 315 7.98 -14.34 -11.45
C MET A 315 8.39 -14.48 -9.98
N LEU A 316 7.44 -14.65 -9.06
CA LEU A 316 7.73 -14.78 -7.64
C LEU A 316 7.80 -16.24 -7.22
N ARG A 317 8.74 -16.53 -6.31
CA ARG A 317 8.71 -17.78 -5.55
C ARG A 317 7.64 -17.71 -4.45
N GLN A 318 7.06 -18.85 -4.14
CA GLN A 318 6.22 -19.02 -2.95
C GLN A 318 7.06 -18.88 -1.68
N ALA A 319 6.68 -17.98 -0.77
CA ALA A 319 7.41 -17.79 0.49
C ALA A 319 6.62 -17.02 1.55
N VAL A 320 6.96 -17.25 2.82
CA VAL A 320 6.70 -16.29 3.89
C VAL A 320 7.96 -15.45 4.07
N ILE A 321 7.82 -14.13 3.97
CA ILE A 321 8.93 -13.18 4.09
C ILE A 321 8.84 -12.50 5.48
N PRO A 322 9.78 -12.81 6.40
CA PRO A 322 9.83 -12.16 7.72
C PRO A 322 10.54 -10.80 7.71
N ASP A 323 11.34 -10.56 6.67
CA ASP A 323 12.13 -9.35 6.50
C ASP A 323 11.26 -8.10 6.37
N GLN A 324 11.83 -6.95 6.69
CA GLN A 324 11.13 -5.67 6.59
C GLN A 324 10.89 -5.28 5.13
N GLY A 325 9.68 -4.82 4.83
CA GLY A 325 9.35 -4.13 3.58
C GLY A 325 8.48 -2.91 3.88
N SER A 326 8.37 -1.99 2.94
CA SER A 326 7.52 -0.80 3.10
C SER A 326 6.87 -0.35 1.80
N THR A 327 5.74 0.36 1.91
CA THR A 327 5.17 1.09 0.76
C THR A 327 6.15 2.07 0.13
N LEU A 328 7.12 2.61 0.89
CA LEU A 328 8.21 3.44 0.38
C LEU A 328 9.08 2.71 -0.65
N ASP A 329 9.23 1.38 -0.50
CA ASP A 329 10.09 0.55 -1.34
C ASP A 329 9.48 0.26 -2.72
N LEU A 330 8.17 0.42 -2.86
CA LEU A 330 7.48 0.03 -4.08
C LEU A 330 7.97 0.85 -5.27
N LEU A 331 8.16 2.16 -5.13
CA LEU A 331 8.69 3.00 -6.21
C LEU A 331 10.05 2.52 -6.73
N PRO A 332 11.12 2.43 -5.91
CA PRO A 332 12.41 1.94 -6.37
C PRO A 332 12.35 0.50 -6.89
N THR A 333 11.56 -0.36 -6.24
CA THR A 333 11.42 -1.77 -6.67
C THR A 333 10.83 -1.89 -8.06
N LEU A 334 9.69 -1.22 -8.31
CA LEU A 334 9.02 -1.30 -9.61
C LEU A 334 9.88 -0.67 -10.73
N CYS A 335 10.56 0.45 -10.44
CA CYS A 335 11.46 1.08 -11.40
C CYS A 335 12.67 0.19 -11.73
N ASP A 336 13.31 -0.44 -10.74
CA ASP A 336 14.42 -1.39 -10.95
C ASP A 336 13.97 -2.63 -11.73
N MET A 337 12.78 -3.18 -11.43
CA MET A 337 12.20 -4.29 -12.19
C MET A 337 11.91 -3.90 -13.66
N ALA A 338 11.50 -2.66 -13.91
CA ALA A 338 11.25 -2.13 -15.25
C ALA A 338 12.51 -1.64 -16.00
N GLY A 339 13.66 -1.59 -15.34
CA GLY A 339 14.89 -1.01 -15.88
C GLY A 339 14.82 0.51 -16.07
N ILE A 340 14.03 1.22 -15.25
CA ILE A 340 13.82 2.66 -15.29
C ILE A 340 14.65 3.31 -14.18
N PRO A 341 15.56 4.25 -14.49
CA PRO A 341 16.35 4.92 -13.46
C PRO A 341 15.50 5.92 -12.67
N LEU A 342 15.77 6.03 -11.37
CA LEU A 342 15.23 7.09 -10.52
C LEU A 342 15.97 8.42 -10.72
N ASP A 343 15.33 9.52 -10.31
CA ASP A 343 15.94 10.85 -10.34
C ASP A 343 17.07 10.94 -9.30
N LYS A 344 18.31 10.99 -9.78
CA LYS A 344 19.51 11.05 -8.93
C LYS A 344 19.60 12.31 -8.07
N ASN A 345 18.83 13.35 -8.39
CA ASN A 345 18.79 14.59 -7.61
C ASN A 345 17.84 14.51 -6.41
N LYS A 346 17.10 13.39 -6.26
CA LYS A 346 16.18 13.16 -5.14
C LYS A 346 16.73 12.08 -4.22
N ILE A 347 16.51 12.29 -2.92
CA ILE A 347 16.78 11.31 -1.88
C ILE A 347 15.53 10.47 -1.68
N TYR A 348 15.57 9.18 -1.99
CA TYR A 348 14.47 8.27 -1.74
C TYR A 348 14.63 7.61 -0.37
N ASP A 349 13.52 7.35 0.33
CA ASP A 349 13.50 6.58 1.58
C ASP A 349 13.19 5.09 1.34
N GLY A 350 12.78 4.77 0.11
CA GLY A 350 12.60 3.40 -0.36
C GLY A 350 13.89 2.76 -0.82
N TYR A 351 13.94 1.43 -0.69
CA TYR A 351 14.98 0.55 -1.22
C TYR A 351 14.36 -0.36 -2.28
N SER A 352 15.14 -0.77 -3.29
CA SER A 352 14.66 -1.81 -4.22
C SER A 352 14.64 -3.16 -3.52
N LEU A 353 13.48 -3.79 -3.46
CA LEU A 353 13.27 -5.15 -2.95
C LEU A 353 13.35 -6.19 -4.07
N LYS A 354 13.75 -5.81 -5.30
CA LYS A 354 13.77 -6.71 -6.47
C LYS A 354 14.51 -8.01 -6.21
N ASN A 355 15.69 -7.94 -5.58
CA ASN A 355 16.46 -9.15 -5.26
C ASN A 355 15.81 -9.98 -4.15
N THR A 356 15.19 -9.34 -3.15
CA THR A 356 14.41 -10.06 -2.13
C THR A 356 13.25 -10.82 -2.75
N LEU A 357 12.53 -10.17 -3.66
CA LEU A 357 11.39 -10.75 -4.38
C LEU A 357 11.80 -11.89 -5.30
N LEU A 358 12.82 -11.68 -6.15
CA LEU A 358 13.15 -12.58 -7.26
C LEU A 358 14.27 -13.58 -6.96
N LYS A 359 15.13 -13.31 -5.97
CA LYS A 359 16.34 -14.10 -5.69
C LYS A 359 16.45 -14.61 -4.26
N ALA A 360 15.44 -14.34 -3.42
CA ALA A 360 15.46 -14.74 -2.01
C ALA A 360 16.60 -14.11 -1.18
N GLU A 361 17.16 -12.98 -1.62
CA GLU A 361 18.15 -12.23 -0.83
C GLU A 361 17.47 -11.54 0.36
N GLU A 362 18.23 -11.25 1.42
CA GLU A 362 17.74 -10.46 2.56
C GLU A 362 17.22 -9.09 2.10
N SER A 363 16.20 -8.58 2.79
CA SER A 363 15.69 -7.24 2.50
C SER A 363 16.75 -6.16 2.69
N SER A 364 16.87 -5.27 1.70
CA SER A 364 17.68 -4.06 1.84
C SER A 364 17.08 -3.07 2.84
N ARG A 365 15.79 -3.21 3.19
CA ARG A 365 15.18 -2.42 4.26
C ARG A 365 15.52 -3.03 5.61
N THR A 366 16.34 -2.32 6.38
CA THR A 366 16.73 -2.71 7.73
C THR A 366 16.23 -1.73 8.80
N ILE A 367 15.76 -0.56 8.37
CA ILE A 367 15.26 0.50 9.24
C ILE A 367 13.84 0.94 8.85
N MET A 368 13.07 1.38 9.83
CA MET A 368 11.76 1.99 9.64
C MET A 368 11.55 3.15 10.62
N PRO A 369 11.44 4.40 10.14
CA PRO A 369 11.09 5.55 10.98
C PRO A 369 9.56 5.70 11.11
N TYR A 370 9.10 6.10 12.29
CA TYR A 370 7.67 6.27 12.58
C TYR A 370 7.41 7.75 12.86
N PHE A 371 7.11 8.48 11.78
CA PHE A 371 6.74 9.90 11.88
C PHE A 371 5.25 10.07 12.19
N ARG A 372 4.93 11.03 13.05
CA ARG A 372 3.57 11.56 13.20
C ARG A 372 3.65 13.09 13.20
N GLY A 373 3.04 13.70 12.18
CA GLY A 373 3.32 15.08 11.84
C GLY A 373 4.78 15.26 11.46
N SER A 374 5.43 16.31 11.97
CA SER A 374 6.88 16.53 11.79
C SER A 374 7.76 15.75 12.77
N GLY A 375 7.19 15.12 13.80
CA GLY A 375 7.96 14.45 14.85
C GLY A 375 8.31 13.02 14.51
N LEU A 376 9.55 12.60 14.78
CA LEU A 376 9.95 11.19 14.81
C LEU A 376 9.57 10.60 16.19
N TYR A 377 8.51 9.81 16.24
CA TYR A 377 7.96 9.28 17.50
C TYR A 377 8.65 7.97 17.89
N ALA A 378 8.90 7.11 16.91
CA ALA A 378 9.58 5.84 17.10
C ALA A 378 10.52 5.53 15.93
N TYR A 379 11.44 4.61 16.15
CA TYR A 379 12.43 4.17 15.17
C TYR A 379 12.67 2.66 15.33
N ARG A 380 12.63 1.92 14.23
CA ARG A 380 12.97 0.50 14.19
C ARG A 380 14.27 0.29 13.44
N SER A 381 15.15 -0.55 13.99
CA SER A 381 16.41 -0.99 13.41
C SER A 381 16.58 -2.48 13.68
N GLY A 382 16.52 -3.28 12.62
CA GLY A 382 16.44 -4.74 12.71
C GLY A 382 15.22 -5.20 13.52
N LYS A 383 15.45 -5.99 14.57
CA LYS A 383 14.40 -6.51 15.47
C LYS A 383 14.00 -5.57 16.61
N TYR A 384 14.70 -4.46 16.79
CA TYR A 384 14.45 -3.55 17.90
C TYR A 384 13.69 -2.32 17.44
N LYS A 385 12.69 -1.91 18.23
CA LYS A 385 11.94 -0.67 18.04
C LYS A 385 11.99 0.17 19.31
N ILE A 386 12.33 1.44 19.16
CA ILE A 386 12.43 2.42 20.24
C ILE A 386 11.35 3.49 20.07
N HIS A 387 10.65 3.85 21.15
CA HIS A 387 9.71 4.98 21.20
C HIS A 387 10.29 6.11 22.05
N PHE A 388 10.30 7.32 21.50
CA PHE A 388 10.66 8.56 22.19
C PHE A 388 9.43 9.37 22.60
N ILE A 389 8.36 9.25 21.80
CA ILE A 389 7.09 9.94 22.02
C ILE A 389 5.98 8.92 21.80
N THR A 390 5.02 8.85 22.70
CA THR A 390 3.83 8.02 22.53
C THR A 390 2.59 8.90 22.42
N ARG A 391 1.65 8.48 21.57
CA ARG A 391 0.33 9.08 21.46
C ARG A 391 -0.62 8.02 20.90
N PRO A 392 -1.55 7.47 21.71
CA PRO A 392 -2.46 6.43 21.24
C PRO A 392 -3.35 6.91 20.09
N ALA A 393 -3.92 5.97 19.32
CA ALA A 393 -4.88 6.26 18.26
C ALA A 393 -6.11 6.99 18.82
N TYR A 394 -6.40 8.19 18.28
CA TYR A 394 -7.60 9.00 18.59
C TYR A 394 -7.95 9.13 20.09
N SER A 395 -6.95 9.07 20.97
CA SER A 395 -7.14 9.30 22.41
C SER A 395 -7.36 10.78 22.68
N SER A 396 -8.17 11.07 23.71
CA SER A 396 -8.26 12.41 24.31
C SER A 396 -6.96 12.81 25.01
N GLU A 397 -6.10 11.82 25.33
CA GLU A 397 -4.78 12.05 25.89
C GLU A 397 -3.85 12.64 24.81
N GLY A 398 -3.08 13.65 25.22
CA GLY A 398 -2.10 14.31 24.36
C GLY A 398 -0.90 13.41 24.04
N LYS A 399 0.04 13.96 23.26
CA LYS A 399 1.34 13.31 23.10
C LYS A 399 2.12 13.33 24.41
N THR A 400 2.82 12.24 24.72
CA THR A 400 3.73 12.12 25.85
C THR A 400 5.15 11.99 25.34
N VAL A 401 6.01 12.96 25.66
CA VAL A 401 7.45 12.86 25.45
C VAL A 401 8.03 12.09 26.62
N LEU A 402 8.78 11.02 26.34
CA LEU A 402 9.27 10.10 27.36
C LEU A 402 10.62 10.55 27.92
N ASP A 403 10.74 10.63 29.24
CA ASP A 403 12.03 10.88 29.90
C ASP A 403 13.05 9.76 29.63
N LYS A 404 12.54 8.52 29.50
CA LYS A 404 13.29 7.33 29.09
C LYS A 404 12.57 6.65 27.95
N PRO A 405 13.23 6.38 26.81
CA PRO A 405 12.60 5.68 25.70
C PRO A 405 12.09 4.29 26.11
N LEU A 406 11.00 3.86 25.46
CA LEU A 406 10.55 2.47 25.52
C LEU A 406 11.28 1.68 24.44
N LEU A 407 11.78 0.51 24.76
CA LEU A 407 12.46 -0.39 23.82
C LEU A 407 11.70 -1.71 23.78
N PHE A 408 11.45 -2.22 22.58
CA PHE A 408 10.81 -3.52 22.34
C PHE A 408 11.62 -4.33 21.34
N ASN A 409 11.66 -5.65 21.54
CA ASN A 409 12.09 -6.60 20.51
C ASN A 409 10.84 -7.08 19.77
N ILE A 410 10.58 -6.56 18.58
CA ILE A 410 9.32 -6.79 17.85
C ILE A 410 9.19 -8.21 17.29
N GLU A 411 10.28 -8.98 17.23
CA GLU A 411 10.23 -10.37 16.79
C GLU A 411 9.75 -11.30 17.92
N GLU A 412 10.08 -10.97 19.16
CA GLU A 412 9.66 -11.71 20.36
C GLU A 412 8.36 -11.15 20.95
N ASP A 413 8.17 -9.83 20.87
CA ASP A 413 7.03 -9.07 21.38
C ASP A 413 6.49 -8.09 20.33
N PRO A 414 5.86 -8.61 19.26
CA PRO A 414 5.24 -7.78 18.21
C PRO A 414 4.05 -6.94 18.73
N GLY A 415 3.53 -7.26 19.92
CA GLY A 415 2.47 -6.50 20.59
C GLY A 415 3.00 -5.37 21.48
N GLU A 416 4.31 -5.14 21.53
CA GLU A 416 4.94 -4.04 22.29
C GLU A 416 4.47 -3.99 23.77
N GLN A 417 4.32 -5.15 24.41
CA GLN A 417 3.79 -5.28 25.76
C GLN A 417 4.88 -5.18 26.84
N TYR A 418 6.12 -5.55 26.51
CA TYR A 418 7.20 -5.72 27.47
C TYR A 418 8.34 -4.75 27.17
N ASN A 419 8.35 -3.60 27.85
CA ASN A 419 9.45 -2.65 27.73
C ASN A 419 10.75 -3.23 28.32
N ILE A 420 11.76 -3.37 27.47
CA ILE A 420 13.07 -3.93 27.81
C ILE A 420 14.19 -2.87 27.90
N SER A 421 13.88 -1.56 27.88
CA SER A 421 14.91 -0.51 27.84
C SER A 421 15.87 -0.52 29.03
N SER A 422 15.36 -0.78 30.24
CA SER A 422 16.21 -0.92 31.45
C SER A 422 17.09 -2.18 31.44
N GLN A 423 16.71 -3.21 30.68
CA GLN A 423 17.46 -4.48 30.60
C GLN A 423 18.57 -4.42 29.55
N TYR A 424 18.42 -3.58 28.51
CA TYR A 424 19.37 -3.45 27.41
C TYR A 424 19.77 -1.98 27.16
N PRO A 425 20.43 -1.33 28.14
CA PRO A 425 20.79 0.09 28.04
C PRO A 425 21.69 0.40 26.83
N ASP A 426 22.60 -0.52 26.46
CA ASP A 426 23.48 -0.34 25.30
C ASP A 426 22.71 -0.33 23.98
N ILE A 427 21.65 -1.16 23.87
CA ILE A 427 20.78 -1.19 22.68
C ILE A 427 19.93 0.08 22.63
N THR A 428 19.39 0.52 23.77
CA THR A 428 18.65 1.78 23.85
C THR A 428 19.52 2.97 23.43
N ALA A 429 20.76 3.04 23.91
CA ALA A 429 21.71 4.09 23.54
C ALA A 429 22.01 4.08 22.03
N ARG A 430 22.35 2.91 21.47
CA ARG A 430 22.61 2.75 20.02
C ARG A 430 21.42 3.19 19.16
N LEU A 431 20.21 2.71 19.46
CA LEU A 431 19.02 3.08 18.68
C LEU A 431 18.67 4.57 18.82
N THR A 432 18.94 5.16 19.98
CA THR A 432 18.77 6.61 20.19
C THR A 432 19.72 7.40 19.29
N GLU A 433 20.99 7.01 19.23
CA GLU A 433 21.99 7.64 18.37
C GLU A 433 21.65 7.45 16.87
N GLU A 434 21.30 6.23 16.44
CA GLU A 434 20.87 5.95 15.07
C GLU A 434 19.67 6.82 14.66
N ALA A 435 18.66 6.93 15.53
CA ALA A 435 17.47 7.75 15.27
C ALA A 435 17.81 9.25 15.20
N GLN A 436 18.73 9.74 16.03
CA GLN A 436 19.19 11.13 16.00
C GLN A 436 19.96 11.44 14.72
N ILE A 437 20.90 10.58 14.31
CA ILE A 437 21.64 10.71 13.05
C ILE A 437 20.65 10.70 11.87
N TYR A 438 19.70 9.76 11.89
CA TYR A 438 18.66 9.69 10.87
C TYR A 438 17.86 10.98 10.80
N LEU A 439 17.36 11.49 11.93
CA LEU A 439 16.58 12.73 11.98
C LEU A 439 17.37 13.94 11.46
N GLN A 440 18.65 14.06 11.82
CA GLN A 440 19.53 15.14 11.35
C GLN A 440 19.81 15.08 9.83
N SER A 441 19.73 13.89 9.23
CA SER A 441 19.89 13.71 7.78
C SER A 441 18.68 14.14 6.95
N ILE A 442 17.54 14.43 7.59
CA ILE A 442 16.28 14.74 6.91
C ILE A 442 15.97 16.24 6.97
N PRO A 443 15.96 16.94 5.82
CA PRO A 443 15.38 18.28 5.77
C PRO A 443 13.86 18.17 5.87
N ILE A 444 13.31 18.48 7.06
CA ILE A 444 11.87 18.54 7.29
C ILE A 444 11.33 19.78 6.57
N LYS A 445 10.53 19.56 5.51
CA LYS A 445 9.80 20.62 4.83
C LYS A 445 8.61 21.09 5.66
N GLU A 446 8.16 22.31 5.42
CA GLU A 446 6.89 22.79 5.96
C GLU A 446 5.72 21.90 5.51
N SER A 447 4.78 21.68 6.43
CA SER A 447 3.54 20.95 6.18
C SER A 447 2.65 21.75 5.23
N ILE A 448 2.15 21.10 4.19
CA ILE A 448 1.14 21.73 3.32
C ILE A 448 -0.28 21.56 3.87
N PHE A 449 -0.48 20.67 4.86
CA PHE A 449 -1.80 20.39 5.43
C PHE A 449 -2.20 21.46 6.46
N ASP A 450 -1.22 22.12 7.07
CA ASP A 450 -1.40 23.10 8.13
C ASP A 450 -1.39 24.57 7.62
N LYS A 451 -1.52 24.75 6.30
CA LYS A 451 -1.57 26.06 5.65
C LYS A 451 -2.95 26.70 5.67
#